data_AF-A0A3S9VWC5-F1
#
_entry.id   AF-A0A3S9VWC5-F1
#
_cell.length_a   1.000
_cell.length_b   1.000
_cell.length_c   1.000
_cell.angle_alpha   90.00
_cell.angle_beta   90.00
_cell.angle_gamma   90.00
#
_symmetry.space_group_name_H-M   'P 1'
#
loop_
_entity.id
_entity.type
_entity.pdbx_description
1 polymer ?
#
loop_
_entity_poly.entity_id
_entity_poly.type
_entity_poly.pdbx_seq_one_letter_code
_entity_poly.pdbx_strand_id
1 'polypeptide(L)'
;MQKTGEDKNYVYFMDHFQDTPVQVMQDEKTGEIFFNADDIVKILGLGDNIKEFLGTDRGLDFINDFKRDHPGIDVFGNKGMIREVIKD
;
A
#
# COMPACT_ATOMS: atom_id res chain seq x y z
N MET A 1 -5.79 13.06 9.25
CA MET A 1 -5.41 13.20 7.82
C MET A 1 -5.28 14.66 7.40
N GLN A 2 -4.10 15.05 6.90
CA GLN A 2 -3.78 16.35 6.30
C GLN A 2 -3.52 16.16 4.80
N LYS A 3 -4.16 16.95 3.92
CA LYS A 3 -3.89 16.92 2.47
C LYS A 3 -2.47 17.43 2.18
N THR A 4 -1.71 16.70 1.38
CA THR A 4 -0.32 17.03 1.01
C THR A 4 -0.14 17.32 -0.48
N GLY A 5 -1.09 16.92 -1.32
CA GLY A 5 -1.06 17.18 -2.75
C GLY A 5 -2.25 16.56 -3.46
N GLU A 6 -2.32 16.77 -4.77
CA GLU A 6 -3.26 16.10 -5.67
C GLU A 6 -2.68 16.06 -7.09
N ASP A 7 -3.11 15.10 -7.88
CA ASP A 7 -2.94 15.06 -9.33
C ASP A 7 -4.28 14.78 -10.02
N LYS A 8 -4.26 14.46 -11.31
CA LYS A 8 -5.48 14.23 -12.10
C LYS A 8 -6.35 13.06 -11.61
N ASN A 9 -5.76 12.07 -10.95
CA ASN A 9 -6.43 10.85 -10.55
C ASN A 9 -6.48 10.68 -9.02
N TYR A 10 -5.56 11.29 -8.29
CA TYR A 10 -5.37 11.02 -6.86
C TYR A 10 -5.27 12.27 -6.00
N VAL A 11 -5.84 12.19 -4.80
CA VAL A 11 -5.57 13.11 -3.69
C VAL A 11 -4.65 12.43 -2.69
N TYR A 12 -3.58 13.13 -2.30
CA TYR A 12 -2.58 12.64 -1.38
C TYR A 12 -2.77 13.25 0.02
N PHE A 13 -2.63 12.42 1.04
CA PHE A 13 -2.71 12.82 2.43
C PHE A 13 -1.53 12.25 3.23
N MET A 14 -1.24 12.93 4.34
CA MET A 14 -0.44 12.40 5.43
C MET A 14 -1.36 12.15 6.62
N ASP A 15 -1.29 10.96 7.20
CA ASP A 15 -1.88 10.64 8.49
C ASP A 15 -0.82 10.15 9.46
N HIS A 16 -1.20 9.91 10.71
CA HIS A 16 -0.30 9.35 11.72
C HIS A 16 -0.95 8.15 12.41
N PHE A 17 -0.20 7.06 12.51
CA PHE A 17 -0.56 5.91 13.33
C PHE A 17 0.50 5.75 14.42
N GLN A 18 0.10 5.91 15.69
CA GLN A 18 1.03 5.87 16.84
C GLN A 18 2.26 6.78 16.63
N ASP A 19 2.01 8.04 16.28
CA ASP A 19 3.02 9.06 15.96
C ASP A 19 3.93 8.76 14.74
N THR A 20 3.68 7.65 14.03
CA THR A 20 4.40 7.31 12.79
C THR A 20 3.63 7.81 11.58
N PRO A 21 4.26 8.61 10.68
CA PRO A 21 3.59 9.13 9.50
C PRO A 21 3.23 8.00 8.53
N VAL A 22 2.05 8.12 7.92
CA VAL A 22 1.54 7.21 6.88
C VAL A 22 1.07 8.04 5.70
N GLN A 23 1.66 7.78 4.53
CA GLN A 23 1.13 8.32 3.29
C GLN A 23 -0.13 7.56 2.87
N VAL A 24 -1.18 8.34 2.60
CA VAL A 24 -2.48 7.83 2.15
C VAL A 24 -2.78 8.46 0.80
N MET A 25 -3.29 7.66 -0.13
CA MET A 25 -3.69 8.07 -1.47
C MET A 25 -5.17 7.72 -1.65
N GLN A 26 -5.97 8.64 -2.17
CA GLN A 26 -7.36 8.39 -2.51
C GLN A 26 -7.56 8.57 -4.02
N ASP A 27 -8.15 7.59 -4.68
CA ASP A 27 -8.60 7.70 -6.07
C ASP A 27 -9.82 8.63 -6.14
N GLU A 28 -9.73 9.70 -6.93
CA GLU A 28 -10.80 10.71 -7.04
C GLU A 28 -12.07 10.15 -7.70
N LYS A 29 -11.93 9.16 -8.58
CA LYS A 29 -13.03 8.62 -9.37
C LYS A 29 -13.79 7.56 -8.60
N THR A 30 -13.10 6.67 -7.90
CA THR A 30 -13.70 5.54 -7.19
C THR A 30 -13.89 5.81 -5.71
N GLY A 31 -13.13 6.74 -5.14
CA GLY A 31 -13.05 6.97 -3.69
C GLY A 31 -12.23 5.91 -2.95
N GLU A 32 -11.61 4.95 -3.65
CA GLU A 32 -10.76 3.92 -3.05
C GLU A 32 -9.58 4.57 -2.30
N ILE A 33 -9.28 4.06 -1.11
CA ILE A 33 -8.19 4.54 -0.26
C ILE A 33 -7.07 3.50 -0.26
N PHE A 34 -5.86 3.97 -0.52
CA PHE A 34 -4.62 3.21 -0.52
C PHE A 34 -3.67 3.76 0.53
N PHE A 35 -2.92 2.86 1.16
CA PHE A 35 -1.84 3.21 2.06
C PHE A 35 -0.51 2.92 1.36
N ASN A 36 0.49 3.76 1.60
CA ASN A 36 1.83 3.47 1.13
C ASN A 36 2.35 2.19 1.80
N ALA A 37 2.68 1.19 0.97
CA ALA A 37 3.05 -0.12 1.47
C ALA A 37 4.37 -0.11 2.28
N ASP A 38 5.32 0.78 1.97
CA ASP A 38 6.56 0.92 2.73
C ASP A 38 6.28 1.44 4.14
N ASP A 39 5.40 2.43 4.27
CA ASP A 39 5.01 2.96 5.58
C ASP A 39 4.31 1.90 6.42
N ILE A 40 3.41 1.11 5.81
CA ILE A 40 2.71 0.02 6.50
C ILE A 40 3.67 -1.05 7.02
N VAL A 41 4.62 -1.54 6.20
CA VAL A 41 5.55 -2.59 6.68
C VAL A 41 6.48 -2.08 7.77
N LYS A 42 6.90 -0.80 7.73
CA LYS A 42 7.67 -0.18 8.80
C LYS A 42 6.89 -0.12 10.10
N ILE A 43 5.65 0.36 10.05
CA ILE A 43 4.76 0.46 11.21
C ILE A 43 4.52 -0.89 11.86
N LEU A 44 4.39 -1.93 11.05
CA LEU A 44 4.19 -3.30 11.53
C LEU A 44 5.50 -3.98 11.99
N GLY A 45 6.65 -3.31 11.86
CA GLY A 45 7.95 -3.87 12.21
C GLY A 45 8.35 -5.06 11.32
N LEU A 46 7.91 -5.07 10.07
CA LEU A 46 8.12 -6.17 9.12
C LEU A 46 9.33 -5.96 8.19
N GLY A 47 9.85 -4.74 8.12
CA GLY A 47 11.01 -4.37 7.30
C GLY A 47 11.04 -2.88 6.97
N ASP A 48 12.09 -2.43 6.31
CA ASP A 48 12.26 -1.01 5.94
C ASP A 48 11.50 -0.62 4.67
N ASN A 49 11.01 -1.57 3.88
CA ASN A 49 10.19 -1.33 2.68
C ASN A 49 9.49 -2.61 2.23
N ILE A 50 8.46 -2.47 1.40
CA ILE A 50 7.61 -3.58 0.96
C ILE A 50 8.43 -4.63 0.18
N LYS A 51 9.41 -4.19 -0.61
CA LYS A 51 10.23 -5.09 -1.43
C LYS A 51 11.09 -6.02 -0.58
N GLU A 52 11.69 -5.50 0.49
CA GLU A 52 12.44 -6.29 1.46
C GLU A 52 11.53 -7.29 2.17
N PHE A 53 10.39 -6.84 2.69
CA PHE A 53 9.42 -7.71 3.36
C PHE A 53 8.98 -8.87 2.46
N LEU A 54 8.61 -8.59 1.21
CA LEU A 54 8.17 -9.61 0.25
C LEU A 54 9.28 -10.59 -0.16
N GLY A 55 10.55 -10.28 0.13
CA GLY A 55 11.69 -11.19 -0.05
C GLY A 55 11.92 -12.16 1.11
N THR A 56 11.20 -12.00 2.23
CA THR A 56 11.30 -12.87 3.40
C THR A 56 10.36 -14.07 3.29
N ASP A 57 10.63 -15.16 4.03
CA ASP A 57 9.72 -16.32 4.12
C ASP A 57 8.31 -15.88 4.55
N ARG A 58 8.20 -14.97 5.52
CA ARG A 58 6.92 -14.42 5.98
C ARG A 58 6.21 -13.61 4.89
N GLY A 59 6.94 -12.89 4.05
CA GLY A 59 6.38 -12.16 2.91
C GLY A 59 5.86 -13.11 1.83
N LEU A 60 6.57 -14.22 1.59
CA LEU A 60 6.13 -15.27 0.68
C LEU A 60 4.88 -16.00 1.21
N ASP A 61 4.83 -16.28 2.52
CA ASP A 61 3.64 -16.83 3.18
C ASP A 61 2.44 -15.90 3.04
N PHE A 62 2.63 -14.60 3.28
CA PHE A 62 1.59 -13.59 3.06
C PHE A 62 1.06 -13.61 1.63
N ILE A 63 1.93 -13.69 0.61
CA ILE A 63 1.52 -13.79 -0.80
C ILE A 63 0.69 -15.05 -1.03
N ASN A 64 1.12 -16.19 -0.49
CA ASN A 64 0.44 -17.47 -0.68
C ASN A 64 -0.92 -17.51 0.02
N ASP A 65 -0.98 -17.01 1.25
CA ASP A 65 -2.21 -16.88 2.03
C ASP A 65 -3.20 -15.95 1.32
N PHE A 66 -2.75 -14.79 0.84
CA PHE A 66 -3.61 -13.87 0.10
C PHE A 66 -4.21 -14.53 -1.14
N LYS A 67 -3.39 -15.21 -1.96
CA LYS A 67 -3.84 -15.89 -3.18
C LYS A 67 -4.85 -17.01 -2.89
N ARG A 68 -4.68 -17.72 -1.78
CA ARG A 68 -5.61 -18.76 -1.33
C ARG A 68 -6.95 -18.16 -0.91
N ASP A 69 -6.91 -17.07 -0.15
CA ASP A 69 -8.09 -16.48 0.48
C ASP A 69 -8.87 -15.55 -0.50
N HIS A 70 -8.20 -15.04 -1.55
CA HIS A 70 -8.76 -14.12 -2.54
C HIS A 70 -8.56 -14.65 -3.98
N PRO A 71 -9.18 -15.78 -4.35
CA PRO A 71 -9.01 -16.35 -5.68
C PRO A 71 -9.51 -15.37 -6.77
N GLY A 72 -8.66 -15.14 -7.78
CA GLY A 72 -8.96 -14.23 -8.90
C GLY A 72 -8.64 -12.76 -8.64
N ILE A 73 -8.10 -12.41 -7.46
CA ILE A 73 -7.53 -11.09 -7.19
C ILE A 73 -6.00 -11.17 -7.29
N ASP A 74 -5.42 -10.33 -8.14
CA ASP A 74 -3.97 -10.25 -8.25
C ASP A 74 -3.36 -9.61 -7.00
N VAL A 75 -2.21 -10.13 -6.54
CA VAL A 75 -1.46 -9.49 -5.44
C VAL A 75 -0.84 -8.19 -5.92
N PHE A 76 -0.37 -8.14 -7.16
CA PHE A 76 0.37 -7.01 -7.74
C PHE A 76 -0.31 -6.47 -9.00
N GLY A 77 -0.12 -5.18 -9.26
CA GLY A 77 -0.53 -4.52 -10.51
C GLY A 77 -1.72 -3.58 -10.32
N ASN A 78 -2.12 -2.89 -11.40
CA ASN A 78 -3.09 -1.78 -11.34
C ASN A 78 -4.46 -2.14 -10.75
N LYS A 79 -4.84 -3.43 -10.77
CA LYS A 79 -6.08 -3.95 -10.17
C LYS A 79 -5.81 -4.88 -8.98
N GLY A 80 -4.56 -5.02 -8.58
CA GLY A 80 -4.16 -5.88 -7.48
C GLY A 80 -4.22 -5.19 -6.12
N MET A 81 -3.87 -5.95 -5.08
CA MET A 81 -3.75 -5.44 -3.72
C MET A 81 -2.64 -4.40 -3.58
N ILE A 82 -1.47 -4.66 -4.15
CA ILE A 82 -0.30 -3.78 -4.16
C ILE A 82 -0.18 -3.18 -5.57
N ARG A 83 -0.43 -1.87 -5.66
CA ARG A 83 -0.38 -1.12 -6.92
C ARG A 83 0.94 -0.36 -7.01
N GLU A 84 1.57 -0.41 -8.18
CA GLU A 84 2.71 0.47 -8.49
C GLU A 84 2.17 1.85 -8.85
N VAL A 85 2.65 2.88 -8.15
CA VAL A 85 2.28 4.27 -8.44
C VAL A 85 3.45 4.91 -9.17
N ILE A 86 3.30 5.09 -10.48
CA ILE A 86 4.23 5.89 -11.28
C ILE A 86 3.81 7.34 -11.11
N LYS A 87 4.66 8.14 -10.46
CA LYS A 87 4.50 9.60 -10.42
C LYS A 87 5.05 10.15 -11.72
N ASP A 88 4.20 10.80 -12.51
CA ASP A 88 4.59 11.58 -13.69
C ASP A 88 5.48 12.77 -13.31
#